data_AF-A0A6G7IY81-F1
#
_entry.id   AF-A0A6G7IY81-F1
#
_cell.length_a   1.000
_cell.length_b   1.000
_cell.length_c   1.000
_cell.angle_alpha   90.00
_cell.angle_beta   90.00
_cell.angle_gamma   90.00
#
_symmetry.space_group_name_H-M   'P 1'
#
loop_
_entity.id
_entity.type
_entity.pdbx_description
1 polymer ?
#
loop_
_entity_poly.entity_id
_entity_poly.type
_entity_poly.pdbx_seq_one_letter_code
_entity_poly.pdbx_strand_id
1 'polypeptide(L)'
;MPLIRFTKILFLFGLMTSSAFGQALEEKNPPPNIKSVVFKGPTEDQFPVIKLGEPITLEFDDLTANEQDYYYKIVHCDYDWTPSQLLKSQYLSGADNQRIIDYENSYTTLQPYSNYRLTIPNENVKLTVTGNFVLEIYNSYGDLQFSRRFVVFRDAVSVAATVKRSRDFNYLNTKQVVQFNINTAGFNVVNPKNEIKVAIIQNHQWPTALYNIKPQFTIGTELVYKYNEETSFFGGNEYLNFDTKDLRSPTFAISNIEMRDVYHHYLFTNEYRFDQEYTYFPDINGDFAVRTLQGDDVSREAEYSMVHFSLPYSNMIGLDNVYVIGKFNNYALEEENKMIFNEETGKFEATLPIKQGFYNYKYVVQREDGSIEPNLVSGNFHFTENNYLILVYYRDFGDMYDSIIGIGSTNSQNISN
;
A
#
# COMPACT_ATOMS: atom_id res chain seq x y z
N MET A 1 -8.60 22.78 68.09
CA MET A 1 -8.80 23.27 66.70
C MET A 1 -7.68 22.75 65.82
N PRO A 2 -7.96 21.74 64.98
CA PRO A 2 -7.63 21.93 63.56
C PRO A 2 -8.65 21.22 62.68
N LEU A 3 -9.59 21.98 62.09
CA LEU A 3 -10.53 21.46 61.09
C LEU A 3 -10.28 22.07 59.69
N ILE A 4 -9.11 22.68 59.45
CA ILE A 4 -8.86 23.54 58.27
C ILE A 4 -7.77 22.97 57.34
N ARG A 5 -7.23 21.77 57.57
CA ARG A 5 -6.17 21.19 56.72
C ARG A 5 -6.62 20.15 55.69
N PHE A 6 -7.90 19.79 55.65
CA PHE A 6 -8.40 18.76 54.71
C PHE A 6 -9.07 19.29 53.44
N THR A 7 -9.22 20.61 53.29
CA THR A 7 -9.94 21.20 52.14
C THR A 7 -9.05 21.65 50.99
N LYS A 8 -7.71 21.52 51.10
CA LYS A 8 -6.77 21.91 50.02
C LYS A 8 -6.15 20.73 49.26
N ILE A 9 -6.38 19.48 49.68
CA ILE A 9 -5.87 18.29 48.99
C ILE A 9 -6.89 17.71 48.02
N LEU A 10 -8.18 18.05 48.15
CA LEU A 10 -9.24 17.60 47.24
C LEU A 10 -9.37 18.45 45.96
N PHE A 11 -8.56 19.51 45.80
CA PHE A 11 -8.63 20.41 44.64
C PHE A 11 -7.48 20.21 43.63
N LEU A 12 -6.60 19.23 43.85
CA LEU A 12 -5.43 18.98 43.01
C LEU A 12 -5.46 17.59 42.32
N PHE A 13 -6.65 16.97 42.22
CA PHE A 13 -6.85 15.70 41.51
C PHE A 13 -7.81 15.81 40.31
N GLY A 14 -8.22 17.03 39.96
CA GLY A 14 -8.98 17.31 38.75
C GLY A 14 -8.12 18.13 37.79
N LEU A 15 -7.61 17.48 36.75
CA LEU A 15 -6.95 18.01 35.52
C LEU A 15 -5.68 17.22 35.16
N MET A 16 -5.81 15.90 35.06
CA MET A 16 -4.99 15.12 34.12
C MET A 16 -5.93 14.21 33.32
N THR A 17 -6.79 14.81 32.51
CA THR A 17 -7.33 14.12 31.34
C THR A 17 -6.18 14.04 30.35
N SER A 18 -5.38 12.99 30.46
CA SER A 18 -4.50 12.56 29.38
C SER A 18 -5.42 12.28 28.19
N SER A 19 -5.43 13.17 27.21
CA SER A 19 -5.99 12.84 25.90
C SER A 19 -5.15 11.69 25.37
N ALA A 20 -5.60 10.45 25.59
CA ALA A 20 -5.09 9.30 24.88
C ALA A 20 -5.49 9.51 23.42
N PHE A 21 -4.62 10.13 22.65
CA PHE A 21 -4.73 10.06 21.20
C PHE A 21 -4.56 8.59 20.85
N GLY A 22 -5.56 8.02 20.16
CA GLY A 22 -5.44 6.67 19.61
C GLY A 22 -4.22 6.62 18.71
N GLN A 23 -3.46 5.53 18.78
CA GLN A 23 -2.36 5.30 17.85
C GLN A 23 -2.95 4.88 16.50
N ALA A 24 -2.41 5.44 15.41
CA ALA A 24 -2.78 5.03 14.06
C ALA A 24 -2.52 3.51 13.93
N LEU A 25 -3.48 2.78 13.37
CA LEU A 25 -3.33 1.35 13.14
C LEU A 25 -2.44 1.15 11.91
N GLU A 26 -1.20 0.75 12.17
CA GLU A 26 -0.24 0.39 11.13
C GLU A 26 -0.52 -1.02 10.59
N GLU A 27 -0.22 -1.23 9.31
CA GLU A 27 -0.30 -2.57 8.73
C GLU A 27 0.80 -3.45 9.32
N LYS A 28 0.44 -4.70 9.61
CA LYS A 28 1.42 -5.73 9.96
C LYS A 28 1.78 -6.52 8.71
N ASN A 29 3.07 -6.63 8.42
CA ASN A 29 3.55 -7.50 7.35
C ASN A 29 3.44 -8.98 7.72
N PRO A 30 3.26 -9.85 6.72
CA PRO A 30 3.17 -11.29 6.94
C PRO A 30 4.46 -11.88 7.51
N PRO A 31 4.35 -12.94 8.32
CA PRO A 31 5.50 -13.74 8.68
C PRO A 31 6.13 -14.41 7.44
N PRO A 32 7.37 -14.90 7.52
CA PRO A 32 8.11 -15.42 6.36
C PRO A 32 7.44 -16.58 5.63
N ASN A 33 6.54 -17.34 6.28
CA ASN A 33 5.81 -18.42 5.63
C ASN A 33 4.62 -17.94 4.81
N ILE A 34 4.06 -16.75 5.08
CA ILE A 34 2.94 -16.20 4.32
C ILE A 34 3.47 -15.33 3.18
N LYS A 35 3.10 -15.67 1.94
CA LYS A 35 3.61 -15.01 0.72
C LYS A 35 2.48 -14.70 -0.26
N SER A 36 2.83 -13.88 -1.26
CA SER A 36 1.94 -13.49 -2.36
C SER A 36 0.58 -12.98 -1.92
N VAL A 37 0.55 -12.10 -0.91
CA VAL A 37 -0.67 -11.47 -0.42
C VAL A 37 -1.20 -10.52 -1.50
N VAL A 38 -2.24 -10.94 -2.22
CA VAL A 38 -2.96 -10.16 -3.23
C VAL A 38 -4.28 -9.70 -2.62
N PHE A 39 -4.51 -8.39 -2.59
CA PHE A 39 -5.75 -7.83 -2.06
C PHE A 39 -6.37 -6.87 -3.07
N LYS A 40 -7.52 -7.26 -3.62
CA LYS A 40 -8.15 -6.59 -4.76
C LYS A 40 -9.61 -6.22 -4.50
N GLY A 41 -10.06 -5.18 -5.18
CA GLY A 41 -11.48 -4.86 -5.35
C GLY A 41 -11.97 -5.31 -6.73
N PRO A 42 -12.98 -4.62 -7.30
CA PRO A 42 -13.43 -4.83 -8.67
C PRO A 42 -12.46 -4.31 -9.75
N THR A 43 -11.50 -3.46 -9.38
CA THR A 43 -10.46 -2.95 -10.28
C THR A 43 -9.25 -3.88 -10.29
N GLU A 44 -8.39 -3.72 -11.31
CA GLU A 44 -7.19 -4.56 -11.46
C GLU A 44 -6.09 -4.26 -10.42
N ASP A 45 -6.11 -3.07 -9.83
CA ASP A 45 -5.12 -2.62 -8.84
C ASP A 45 -5.15 -3.48 -7.56
N GLN A 46 -3.97 -3.74 -6.98
CA GLN A 46 -3.83 -4.48 -5.72
C GLN A 46 -3.99 -3.63 -4.46
N PHE A 47 -4.86 -2.62 -4.52
CA PHE A 47 -5.32 -1.89 -3.35
C PHE A 47 -6.84 -1.69 -3.45
N PRO A 48 -7.65 -2.34 -2.59
CA PRO A 48 -9.09 -2.27 -2.76
C PRO A 48 -9.64 -0.90 -2.38
N VAL A 49 -10.15 -0.21 -3.40
CA VAL A 49 -10.94 1.01 -3.29
C VAL A 49 -12.33 0.67 -3.84
N ILE A 50 -13.28 0.37 -2.94
CA ILE A 50 -14.55 -0.22 -3.35
C ILE A 50 -15.74 0.67 -3.01
N LYS A 51 -16.78 0.66 -3.84
CA LYS A 51 -18.06 1.24 -3.46
C LYS A 51 -18.72 0.35 -2.41
N LEU A 52 -19.47 0.96 -1.50
CA LEU A 52 -20.20 0.22 -0.47
C LEU A 52 -21.10 -0.85 -1.11
N GLY A 53 -20.81 -2.12 -0.80
CA GLY A 53 -21.53 -3.28 -1.32
C GLY A 53 -20.82 -4.03 -2.46
N GLU A 54 -19.76 -3.47 -3.04
CA GLU A 54 -18.88 -4.19 -3.96
C GLU A 54 -18.00 -5.21 -3.21
N PRO A 55 -17.56 -6.28 -3.88
CA PRO A 55 -16.71 -7.29 -3.26
C PRO A 55 -15.24 -6.85 -3.18
N ILE A 56 -14.57 -7.26 -2.11
CA ILE A 56 -13.11 -7.34 -1.99
C ILE A 56 -12.70 -8.81 -1.94
N THR A 57 -11.55 -9.12 -2.50
CA THR A 57 -10.96 -10.47 -2.48
C THR A 57 -9.52 -10.39 -1.99
N LEU A 58 -9.24 -11.16 -0.94
CA LEU A 58 -7.90 -11.39 -0.41
C LEU A 58 -7.47 -12.82 -0.78
N GLU A 59 -6.27 -12.94 -1.32
CA GLU A 59 -5.62 -14.22 -1.59
C GLU A 59 -4.19 -14.19 -1.05
N PHE A 60 -3.73 -15.29 -0.45
CA PHE A 60 -2.36 -15.44 0.02
C PHE A 60 -1.99 -16.92 0.12
N ASP A 61 -0.68 -17.21 0.13
CA ASP A 61 -0.18 -18.58 0.31
C ASP A 61 0.50 -18.75 1.66
N ASP A 62 0.36 -19.92 2.27
CA ASP A 62 1.21 -20.40 3.36
C ASP A 62 2.18 -21.47 2.84
N LEU A 63 3.48 -21.16 2.83
CA LEU A 63 4.55 -22.02 2.36
C LEU A 63 4.87 -23.21 3.30
N THR A 64 4.24 -23.29 4.47
CA THR A 64 4.38 -24.48 5.33
C THR A 64 3.64 -25.70 4.78
N ALA A 65 2.68 -25.49 3.87
CA ALA A 65 1.80 -26.53 3.31
C ALA A 65 1.11 -27.40 4.37
N ASN A 66 0.87 -26.82 5.55
CA ASN A 66 0.08 -27.41 6.61
C ASN A 66 -1.24 -26.64 6.61
N GLU A 67 -2.37 -27.33 6.41
CA GLU A 67 -3.71 -26.73 6.28
C GLU A 67 -4.16 -26.02 7.56
N GLN A 68 -3.51 -24.91 7.89
CA GLN A 68 -3.70 -24.14 9.10
C GLN A 68 -5.03 -23.39 9.05
N ASP A 69 -5.60 -23.20 10.23
CA ASP A 69 -6.81 -22.40 10.39
C ASP A 69 -6.45 -20.93 10.52
N TYR A 70 -6.75 -20.14 9.49
CA TYR A 70 -6.69 -18.69 9.54
C TYR A 70 -8.07 -18.06 9.79
N TYR A 71 -8.10 -16.98 10.54
CA TYR A 71 -9.30 -16.24 10.92
C TYR A 71 -9.15 -14.77 10.50
N TYR A 72 -10.23 -14.13 10.07
CA TYR A 72 -10.20 -12.72 9.69
C TYR A 72 -10.98 -11.82 10.65
N LYS A 73 -10.46 -10.63 10.94
CA LYS A 73 -11.18 -9.55 11.63
C LYS A 73 -11.16 -8.28 10.79
N ILE A 74 -12.17 -7.45 10.98
CA ILE A 74 -12.31 -6.18 10.26
C ILE A 74 -12.38 -5.06 11.29
N VAL A 75 -11.51 -4.06 11.13
CA VAL A 75 -11.46 -2.87 11.98
C VAL A 75 -11.79 -1.65 11.15
N HIS A 76 -12.80 -0.88 11.55
CA HIS A 76 -13.10 0.41 10.94
C HIS A 76 -12.20 1.50 11.56
N CYS A 77 -11.59 2.31 10.72
CA CYS A 77 -10.67 3.39 11.10
C CYS A 77 -11.20 4.75 10.65
N ASP A 78 -10.75 5.78 11.35
CA ASP A 78 -10.94 7.17 10.98
C ASP A 78 -9.90 7.63 9.94
N TYR A 79 -9.97 8.91 9.56
CA TYR A 79 -9.13 9.52 8.53
C TYR A 79 -7.62 9.32 8.75
N ASP A 80 -7.20 9.31 10.01
CA ASP A 80 -5.80 9.17 10.43
C ASP A 80 -5.39 7.71 10.71
N TRP A 81 -6.22 6.76 10.28
CA TRP A 81 -6.05 5.31 10.52
C TRP A 81 -6.19 4.87 11.98
N THR A 82 -6.60 5.74 12.90
CA THR A 82 -6.94 5.31 14.26
C THR A 82 -8.24 4.49 14.24
N PRO A 83 -8.36 3.41 15.03
CA PRO A 83 -9.62 2.68 15.14
C PRO A 83 -10.75 3.62 15.59
N SER A 84 -11.83 3.67 14.81
CA SER A 84 -12.96 4.56 15.07
C SER A 84 -13.71 4.15 16.33
N GLN A 85 -14.57 5.05 16.83
CA GLN A 85 -15.44 4.77 17.98
C GLN A 85 -16.65 3.89 17.66
N LEU A 86 -16.80 3.47 16.40
CA LEU A 86 -17.92 2.63 16.00
C LEU A 86 -17.80 1.23 16.63
N LEU A 87 -18.92 0.76 17.18
CA LEU A 87 -19.09 -0.64 17.55
C LEU A 87 -19.15 -1.50 16.28
N LYS A 88 -18.66 -2.75 16.35
CA LYS A 88 -18.67 -3.67 15.20
C LYS A 88 -20.05 -3.80 14.55
N SER A 89 -21.12 -3.84 15.35
CA SER A 89 -22.50 -3.93 14.86
C SER A 89 -22.98 -2.70 14.07
N GLN A 90 -22.25 -1.58 14.11
CA GLN A 90 -22.57 -0.37 13.34
C GLN A 90 -21.97 -0.40 11.94
N TYR A 91 -20.82 -1.06 11.75
CA TYR A 91 -20.12 -1.14 10.46
C TYR A 91 -20.11 -2.54 9.82
N LEU A 92 -20.47 -3.58 10.57
CA LEU A 92 -20.64 -4.95 10.09
C LEU A 92 -22.09 -5.41 10.29
N SER A 93 -22.65 -6.00 9.24
CA SER A 93 -23.79 -6.89 9.32
C SER A 93 -23.28 -8.32 9.37
N GLY A 94 -23.52 -9.02 10.48
CA GLY A 94 -22.95 -10.34 10.76
C GLY A 94 -21.82 -10.28 11.79
N ALA A 95 -20.87 -11.23 11.70
CA ALA A 95 -19.75 -11.34 12.63
C ALA A 95 -18.43 -11.55 11.87
N ASP A 96 -17.37 -10.95 12.37
CA ASP A 96 -16.02 -11.29 11.96
C ASP A 96 -15.43 -12.39 12.87
N ASN A 97 -14.11 -12.54 12.88
CA ASN A 97 -13.40 -13.62 13.54
C ASN A 97 -13.88 -15.01 13.08
N GLN A 98 -14.16 -15.12 11.78
CA GLN A 98 -14.57 -16.36 11.13
C GLN A 98 -13.36 -17.02 10.47
N ARG A 99 -13.36 -18.35 10.44
CA ARG A 99 -12.34 -19.13 9.75
C ARG A 99 -12.45 -18.92 8.24
N ILE A 100 -11.31 -18.79 7.56
CA ILE A 100 -11.22 -18.86 6.11
C ILE A 100 -11.36 -20.33 5.71
N ILE A 101 -12.46 -20.64 5.03
CA ILE A 101 -12.81 -22.02 4.63
C ILE A 101 -12.43 -22.35 3.19
N ASP A 102 -12.25 -21.33 2.36
CA ASP A 102 -11.85 -21.48 0.96
C ASP A 102 -10.31 -21.50 0.90
N TYR A 103 -9.75 -22.69 0.79
CA TYR A 103 -8.33 -22.90 0.61
C TYR A 103 -8.06 -24.19 -0.18
N GLU A 104 -6.99 -24.19 -0.97
CA GLU A 104 -6.56 -25.33 -1.76
C GLU A 104 -5.04 -25.49 -1.67
N ASN A 105 -4.55 -26.74 -1.68
CA ASN A 105 -3.11 -26.99 -1.71
C ASN A 105 -2.55 -26.80 -3.12
N SER A 106 -1.27 -26.46 -3.18
CA SER A 106 -0.55 -26.34 -4.44
C SER A 106 -0.58 -27.66 -5.22
N TYR A 107 -0.63 -27.54 -6.54
CA TYR A 107 -0.75 -28.67 -7.45
C TYR A 107 0.40 -28.67 -8.44
N THR A 108 1.15 -29.77 -8.50
CA THR A 108 2.28 -29.97 -9.42
C THR A 108 3.43 -28.95 -9.29
N THR A 109 3.61 -28.37 -8.11
CA THR A 109 4.73 -27.45 -7.78
C THR A 109 5.84 -28.17 -6.99
N LEU A 110 7.08 -27.70 -7.15
CA LEU A 110 8.26 -28.08 -6.39
C LEU A 110 8.23 -27.52 -4.98
N GLN A 111 7.83 -26.26 -4.81
CA GLN A 111 7.53 -25.67 -3.50
C GLN A 111 6.08 -25.97 -3.13
N PRO A 112 5.82 -26.78 -2.08
CA PRO A 112 4.47 -26.98 -1.57
C PRO A 112 3.97 -25.72 -0.87
N TYR A 113 2.68 -25.41 -1.02
CA TYR A 113 2.01 -24.34 -0.27
C TYR A 113 0.50 -24.59 -0.18
N SER A 114 -0.18 -23.90 0.74
CA SER A 114 -1.64 -23.83 0.80
C SER A 114 -2.11 -22.42 0.43
N ASN A 115 -2.94 -22.29 -0.60
CA ASN A 115 -3.50 -21.04 -1.10
C ASN A 115 -4.85 -20.77 -0.41
N TYR A 116 -4.99 -19.62 0.25
CA TYR A 116 -6.19 -19.21 0.97
C TYR A 116 -6.89 -18.07 0.23
N ARG A 117 -8.22 -18.10 0.17
CA ARG A 117 -9.04 -17.09 -0.48
C ARG A 117 -10.15 -16.61 0.44
N LEU A 118 -10.36 -15.30 0.46
CA LEU A 118 -11.42 -14.66 1.24
C LEU A 118 -12.09 -13.58 0.40
N THR A 119 -13.39 -13.72 0.18
CA THR A 119 -14.22 -12.67 -0.41
C THR A 119 -15.14 -12.07 0.64
N ILE A 120 -15.26 -10.74 0.67
CA ILE A 120 -16.20 -9.97 1.50
C ILE A 120 -16.99 -9.05 0.57
N PRO A 121 -18.33 -8.99 0.64
CA PRO A 121 -19.18 -9.70 1.58
C PRO A 121 -19.25 -11.21 1.34
N ASN A 122 -19.56 -11.96 2.38
CA ASN A 122 -19.86 -13.39 2.33
C ASN A 122 -21.06 -13.71 3.24
N GLU A 123 -21.37 -14.98 3.45
CA GLU A 123 -22.50 -15.42 4.28
C GLU A 123 -22.40 -14.94 5.74
N ASN A 124 -21.20 -14.67 6.24
CA ASN A 124 -20.95 -14.32 7.63
C ASN A 124 -20.82 -12.81 7.88
N VAL A 125 -20.35 -12.03 6.90
CA VAL A 125 -20.04 -10.61 7.09
C VAL A 125 -20.33 -9.77 5.85
N LYS A 126 -20.90 -8.58 6.09
CA LYS A 126 -21.07 -7.52 5.10
C LYS A 126 -20.79 -6.14 5.73
N LEU A 127 -20.14 -5.26 4.96
CA LEU A 127 -19.88 -3.88 5.38
C LEU A 127 -21.12 -3.01 5.21
N THR A 128 -21.42 -2.15 6.19
CA THR A 128 -22.62 -1.30 6.22
C THR A 128 -22.34 0.20 6.13
N VAL A 129 -21.08 0.60 6.31
CA VAL A 129 -20.66 2.02 6.26
C VAL A 129 -19.44 2.19 5.36
N THR A 130 -19.24 3.41 4.88
CA THR A 130 -18.04 3.85 4.15
C THR A 130 -16.97 4.31 5.13
N GLY A 131 -15.69 4.24 4.76
CA GLY A 131 -14.59 4.69 5.60
C GLY A 131 -13.30 3.94 5.29
N ASN A 132 -12.34 4.09 6.19
CA ASN A 132 -11.11 3.31 6.18
C ASN A 132 -11.34 1.98 6.91
N PHE A 133 -10.78 0.90 6.39
CA PHE A 133 -10.84 -0.39 7.03
C PHE A 133 -9.49 -1.09 7.01
N VAL A 134 -9.24 -1.88 8.04
CA VAL A 134 -8.11 -2.80 8.12
C VAL A 134 -8.66 -4.22 8.25
N LEU A 135 -8.26 -5.08 7.31
CA LEU A 135 -8.48 -6.52 7.35
C LEU A 135 -7.30 -7.17 8.05
N GLU A 136 -7.56 -7.85 9.15
CA GLU A 136 -6.56 -8.51 9.99
C GLU A 136 -6.70 -10.02 9.88
N ILE A 137 -5.60 -10.73 9.64
CA ILE A 137 -5.57 -12.19 9.54
C ILE A 137 -4.84 -12.76 10.76
N TYR A 138 -5.46 -13.74 11.44
CA TYR A 138 -4.98 -14.38 12.65
C TYR A 138 -4.81 -15.88 12.45
N ASN A 139 -3.86 -16.49 13.16
CA ASN A 139 -3.74 -17.95 13.23
C ASN A 139 -4.71 -18.54 14.29
N SER A 140 -4.73 -19.86 14.42
CA SER A 140 -5.54 -20.59 15.40
C SER A 140 -5.20 -20.29 16.86
N TYR A 141 -4.02 -19.73 17.14
CA TYR A 141 -3.60 -19.34 18.49
C TYR A 141 -4.06 -17.92 18.85
N GLY A 142 -4.64 -17.18 17.90
CA GLY A 142 -5.07 -15.80 18.10
C GLY A 142 -3.97 -14.76 17.85
N ASP A 143 -2.84 -15.15 17.25
CA ASP A 143 -1.76 -14.23 16.90
C ASP A 143 -2.04 -13.58 15.55
N LEU A 144 -1.95 -12.25 15.49
CA LEU A 144 -2.04 -11.50 14.24
C LEU A 144 -0.89 -11.91 13.32
N GLN A 145 -1.20 -12.42 12.14
CA GLN A 145 -0.23 -12.81 11.12
C GLN A 145 0.13 -11.61 10.25
N PHE A 146 -0.87 -10.97 9.64
CA PHE A 146 -0.72 -9.75 8.87
C PHE A 146 -2.01 -8.94 8.85
N SER A 147 -1.91 -7.70 8.39
CA SER A 147 -3.08 -6.88 8.12
C SER A 147 -2.91 -6.07 6.85
N ARG A 148 -4.04 -5.74 6.19
CA ARG A 148 -4.09 -4.92 4.98
C ARG A 148 -5.21 -3.90 5.06
N ARG A 149 -4.90 -2.69 4.64
CA ARG A 149 -5.81 -1.56 4.50
C ARG A 149 -6.64 -1.72 3.24
N PHE A 150 -7.86 -1.25 3.31
CA PHE A 150 -8.71 -1.00 2.16
C PHE A 150 -9.67 0.14 2.49
N VAL A 151 -10.30 0.70 1.47
CA VAL A 151 -11.23 1.81 1.64
C VAL A 151 -12.57 1.51 0.98
N VAL A 152 -13.63 1.96 1.64
CA VAL A 152 -15.01 1.81 1.17
C VAL A 152 -15.61 3.19 1.02
N PHE A 153 -16.13 3.52 -0.16
CA PHE A 153 -16.69 4.84 -0.45
C PHE A 153 -18.12 4.77 -0.98
N ARG A 154 -18.75 5.94 -1.09
CA ARG A 154 -19.99 6.16 -1.85
C ARG A 154 -19.77 7.32 -2.82
N ASP A 155 -20.53 7.35 -3.92
CA ASP A 155 -20.48 8.43 -4.91
C ASP A 155 -21.40 9.60 -4.54
N ALA A 156 -21.10 10.32 -3.46
CA ALA A 156 -21.88 11.51 -3.08
C ALA A 156 -21.33 12.81 -3.69
N VAL A 157 -20.03 12.86 -3.98
CA VAL A 157 -19.36 13.99 -4.64
C VAL A 157 -18.52 13.50 -5.82
N SER A 158 -18.26 14.39 -6.77
CA SER A 158 -17.37 14.10 -7.90
C SER A 158 -16.04 14.83 -7.75
N VAL A 159 -14.95 14.16 -8.11
CA VAL A 159 -13.59 14.68 -8.00
C VAL A 159 -12.94 14.67 -9.38
N ALA A 160 -12.63 15.86 -9.90
CA ALA A 160 -11.93 16.02 -11.17
C ALA A 160 -10.48 16.42 -10.89
N ALA A 161 -9.52 15.62 -11.34
CA ALA A 161 -8.10 15.81 -11.07
C ALA A 161 -7.27 15.85 -12.34
N THR A 162 -6.13 16.54 -12.27
CA THR A 162 -5.12 16.60 -13.32
C THR A 162 -3.74 16.66 -12.69
N VAL A 163 -2.77 16.04 -13.36
CA VAL A 163 -1.34 16.22 -13.04
C VAL A 163 -0.78 17.39 -13.82
N LYS A 164 -0.01 18.24 -13.12
CA LYS A 164 0.73 19.39 -13.64
C LYS A 164 2.21 19.24 -13.31
N ARG A 165 3.07 19.91 -14.07
CA ARG A 165 4.48 20.07 -13.68
C ARG A 165 4.59 21.04 -12.51
N SER A 166 5.62 20.84 -11.68
CA SER A 166 5.96 21.80 -10.63
C SER A 166 6.29 23.18 -11.24
N ARG A 167 5.86 24.24 -10.56
CA ARG A 167 6.23 25.63 -10.89
C ARG A 167 7.48 26.10 -10.16
N ASP A 168 7.98 25.33 -9.20
CA ASP A 168 9.26 25.60 -8.55
C ASP A 168 10.40 25.20 -9.49
N PHE A 169 11.24 26.17 -9.86
CA PHE A 169 12.39 25.97 -10.73
C PHE A 169 13.36 24.89 -10.22
N ASN A 170 13.49 24.72 -8.90
CA ASN A 170 14.34 23.69 -8.31
C ASN A 170 13.80 22.26 -8.55
N TYR A 171 12.49 22.12 -8.77
CA TYR A 171 11.81 20.83 -8.87
C TYR A 171 11.04 20.63 -10.17
N LEU A 172 11.22 21.51 -11.15
CA LEU A 172 10.51 21.54 -12.43
C LEU A 172 10.58 20.21 -13.20
N ASN A 173 11.70 19.50 -13.07
CA ASN A 173 11.96 18.24 -13.79
C ASN A 173 11.81 16.99 -12.93
N THR A 174 11.60 17.14 -11.61
CA THR A 174 11.65 16.03 -10.64
C THR A 174 10.33 15.81 -9.91
N LYS A 175 9.44 16.81 -9.85
CA LYS A 175 8.15 16.73 -9.15
C LYS A 175 6.93 16.82 -10.07
N GLN A 176 5.86 16.17 -9.64
CA GLN A 176 4.53 16.17 -10.22
C GLN A 176 3.55 16.78 -9.22
N VAL A 177 2.66 17.65 -9.68
CA VAL A 177 1.69 18.38 -8.83
C VAL A 177 0.28 17.92 -9.18
N VAL A 178 -0.45 17.47 -8.18
CA VAL A 178 -1.85 17.06 -8.35
C VAL A 178 -2.76 18.25 -8.07
N GLN A 179 -3.52 18.69 -9.07
CA GLN A 179 -4.55 19.71 -8.92
C GLN A 179 -5.92 19.08 -9.12
N PHE A 180 -6.89 19.47 -8.31
CA PHE A 180 -8.22 18.89 -8.38
C PHE A 180 -9.31 19.82 -7.87
N ASN A 181 -10.54 19.51 -8.27
CA ASN A 181 -11.75 20.14 -7.77
C ASN A 181 -12.69 19.06 -7.23
N ILE A 182 -13.38 19.36 -6.14
CA ILE A 182 -14.46 18.53 -5.60
C ILE A 182 -15.77 19.26 -5.83
N ASN A 183 -16.68 18.66 -6.58
CA ASN A 183 -18.02 19.22 -6.80
C ASN A 183 -19.02 18.57 -5.84
N THR A 184 -19.59 19.40 -4.96
CA THR A 184 -20.53 19.01 -3.90
C THR A 184 -21.99 19.29 -4.25
N ALA A 185 -22.35 19.52 -5.52
CA ALA A 185 -23.72 19.91 -5.90
C ALA A 185 -24.81 18.91 -5.45
N GLY A 186 -24.48 17.62 -5.38
CA GLY A 186 -25.38 16.56 -4.90
C GLY A 186 -25.34 16.30 -3.40
N PHE A 187 -24.49 17.01 -2.64
CA PHE A 187 -24.21 16.72 -1.24
C PHE A 187 -23.99 18.02 -0.45
N ASN A 188 -24.93 18.34 0.45
CA ASN A 188 -24.87 19.58 1.21
C ASN A 188 -23.70 19.59 2.20
N VAL A 189 -22.72 20.45 1.98
CA VAL A 189 -21.57 20.67 2.87
C VAL A 189 -21.66 22.09 3.42
N VAL A 190 -21.81 22.22 4.74
CA VAL A 190 -22.05 23.53 5.38
C VAL A 190 -20.74 24.24 5.66
N ASN A 191 -19.74 23.52 6.18
CA ASN A 191 -18.42 24.04 6.45
C ASN A 191 -17.31 23.17 5.81
N PRO A 192 -17.08 23.32 4.49
CA PRO A 192 -16.13 22.50 3.76
C PRO A 192 -14.71 22.49 4.33
N LYS A 193 -14.27 23.58 4.98
CA LYS A 193 -12.92 23.67 5.55
C LYS A 193 -12.70 22.79 6.76
N ASN A 194 -13.77 22.38 7.44
CA ASN A 194 -13.71 21.57 8.66
C ASN A 194 -14.34 20.18 8.46
N GLU A 195 -15.37 20.08 7.62
CA GLU A 195 -16.11 18.84 7.37
C GLU A 195 -15.43 17.95 6.33
N ILE A 196 -14.70 18.54 5.36
CA ILE A 196 -14.02 17.79 4.30
C ILE A 196 -12.53 17.65 4.62
N LYS A 197 -12.04 16.42 4.58
CA LYS A 197 -10.59 16.11 4.59
C LYS A 197 -10.23 15.36 3.33
N VAL A 198 -9.00 15.54 2.86
CA VAL A 198 -8.50 14.89 1.65
C VAL A 198 -7.19 14.18 1.93
N ALA A 199 -7.07 12.96 1.43
CA ALA A 199 -5.81 12.25 1.31
C ALA A 199 -5.49 12.02 -0.18
N ILE A 200 -4.24 12.26 -0.58
CA ILE A 200 -3.75 12.01 -1.94
C ILE A 200 -2.64 10.96 -1.87
N ILE A 201 -2.74 9.91 -2.67
CA ILE A 201 -1.87 8.74 -2.60
C ILE A 201 -1.28 8.48 -3.98
N GLN A 202 0.05 8.41 -4.07
CA GLN A 202 0.77 8.03 -5.28
C GLN A 202 0.96 6.51 -5.32
N ASN A 203 0.57 5.85 -6.41
CA ASN A 203 0.75 4.41 -6.66
C ASN A 203 0.33 3.51 -5.49
N HIS A 204 -0.73 3.89 -4.78
CA HIS A 204 -1.23 3.19 -3.59
C HIS A 204 -0.17 3.01 -2.47
N GLN A 205 0.81 3.91 -2.38
CA GLN A 205 1.83 3.94 -1.33
C GLN A 205 1.42 4.89 -0.20
N TRP A 206 0.96 4.31 0.91
CA TRP A 206 0.55 5.07 2.10
C TRP A 206 1.65 5.89 2.78
N PRO A 207 2.93 5.46 2.85
CA PRO A 207 3.97 6.24 3.52
C PRO A 207 4.24 7.61 2.87
N THR A 208 3.95 7.77 1.57
CA THR A 208 4.12 9.02 0.83
C THR A 208 2.83 9.80 0.67
N ALA A 209 1.71 9.35 1.26
CA ALA A 209 0.41 10.00 1.12
C ALA A 209 0.41 11.39 1.76
N LEU A 210 -0.22 12.35 1.06
CA LEU A 210 -0.38 13.73 1.54
C LEU A 210 -1.75 13.90 2.17
N TYR A 211 -1.77 14.46 3.38
CA TYR A 211 -2.94 14.63 4.22
C TYR A 211 -3.15 16.10 4.60
N ASN A 212 -4.35 16.43 5.09
CA ASN A 212 -4.72 17.70 5.73
C ASN A 212 -4.66 18.89 4.77
N ILE A 213 -4.92 18.63 3.50
CA ILE A 213 -4.97 19.63 2.45
C ILE A 213 -6.35 20.31 2.49
N LYS A 214 -6.37 21.63 2.68
CA LYS A 214 -7.61 22.43 2.74
C LYS A 214 -7.97 22.98 1.37
N PRO A 215 -9.24 23.26 1.05
CA PRO A 215 -9.57 23.95 -0.19
C PRO A 215 -9.02 25.39 -0.15
N GLN A 216 -8.43 25.86 -1.26
CA GLN A 216 -7.93 27.23 -1.36
C GLN A 216 -9.09 28.23 -1.45
N PHE A 217 -10.11 27.88 -2.23
CA PHE A 217 -11.33 28.67 -2.40
C PHE A 217 -12.51 27.79 -2.81
N THR A 218 -13.72 28.32 -2.66
CA THR A 218 -14.98 27.67 -3.03
C THR A 218 -15.69 28.54 -4.07
N ILE A 219 -16.05 27.97 -5.22
CA ILE A 219 -16.82 28.65 -6.27
C ILE A 219 -18.16 27.94 -6.42
N GLY A 220 -19.24 28.54 -5.90
CA GLY A 220 -20.54 27.87 -5.85
C GLY A 220 -20.45 26.57 -5.03
N THR A 221 -20.59 25.43 -5.70
CA THR A 221 -20.48 24.08 -5.11
C THR A 221 -19.14 23.40 -5.40
N GLU A 222 -18.16 24.10 -5.98
CA GLU A 222 -16.84 23.55 -6.27
C GLU A 222 -15.82 23.97 -5.21
N LEU A 223 -15.17 23.00 -4.58
CA LEU A 223 -14.00 23.18 -3.73
C LEU A 223 -12.74 23.04 -4.59
N VAL A 224 -11.89 24.06 -4.60
CA VAL A 224 -10.76 24.12 -5.53
C VAL A 224 -9.42 23.94 -4.81
N TYR A 225 -8.61 23.01 -5.32
CA TYR A 225 -7.30 22.63 -4.81
C TYR A 225 -6.26 22.76 -5.92
N LYS A 226 -5.74 23.97 -6.10
CA LYS A 226 -4.71 24.33 -7.11
C LYS A 226 -3.41 24.75 -6.44
N TYR A 227 -2.94 23.91 -5.52
CA TYR A 227 -1.66 24.07 -4.87
C TYR A 227 -0.49 23.82 -5.84
N ASN A 228 0.68 24.33 -5.47
CA ASN A 228 1.93 24.04 -6.17
C ASN A 228 2.85 23.16 -5.32
N GLU A 229 2.83 23.31 -3.99
CA GLU A 229 3.76 22.65 -3.08
C GLU A 229 3.07 21.57 -2.23
N GLU A 230 1.90 21.88 -1.69
CA GLU A 230 1.16 21.06 -0.72
C GLU A 230 0.60 19.77 -1.33
N THR A 231 0.47 19.74 -2.65
CA THR A 231 0.03 18.57 -3.43
C THR A 231 1.10 18.11 -4.42
N SER A 232 2.37 18.39 -4.08
CA SER A 232 3.55 18.07 -4.89
C SER A 232 4.20 16.77 -4.45
N PHE A 233 4.38 15.86 -5.39
CA PHE A 233 5.05 14.57 -5.20
C PHE A 233 6.35 14.54 -6.00
N PHE A 234 7.34 13.81 -5.50
CA PHE A 234 8.46 13.41 -6.34
C PHE A 234 7.98 12.40 -7.39
N GLY A 235 8.34 12.61 -8.64
CA GLY A 235 7.85 11.79 -9.76
C GLY A 235 8.41 10.38 -9.77
N GLY A 236 9.52 10.11 -9.07
CA GLY A 236 10.18 8.80 -9.10
C GLY A 236 10.63 8.42 -10.50
N ASN A 237 10.77 7.12 -10.75
CA ASN A 237 11.03 6.56 -12.07
C ASN A 237 10.18 5.29 -12.20
N GLU A 238 9.97 4.83 -13.43
CA GLU A 238 9.28 3.58 -13.71
C GLU A 238 9.93 2.44 -12.92
N TYR A 239 9.13 1.56 -12.33
CA TYR A 239 9.63 0.41 -11.60
C TYR A 239 10.43 -0.51 -12.53
N LEU A 240 11.49 -1.11 -11.98
CA LEU A 240 12.14 -2.22 -12.66
C LEU A 240 11.16 -3.39 -12.68
N ASN A 241 11.27 -4.26 -13.68
CA ASN A 241 10.42 -5.43 -13.74
C ASN A 241 11.14 -6.67 -14.25
N PHE A 242 10.59 -7.83 -13.87
CA PHE A 242 10.96 -9.13 -14.39
C PHE A 242 9.72 -9.99 -14.54
N ASP A 243 9.82 -11.04 -15.34
CA ASP A 243 8.73 -11.98 -15.59
C ASP A 243 9.25 -13.41 -15.61
N THR A 244 8.73 -14.23 -14.69
CA THR A 244 9.05 -15.65 -14.56
C THR A 244 7.93 -16.56 -15.05
N LYS A 245 6.91 -16.05 -15.78
CA LYS A 245 5.76 -16.83 -16.30
C LYS A 245 6.09 -18.15 -16.99
N ASP A 246 7.32 -18.30 -17.49
CA ASP A 246 7.90 -19.57 -17.88
C ASP A 246 9.20 -19.80 -17.09
N LEU A 247 9.22 -20.81 -16.22
CA LEU A 247 10.35 -21.11 -15.32
C LEU A 247 11.63 -21.51 -16.06
N ARG A 248 11.54 -21.84 -17.35
CA ARG A 248 12.67 -22.39 -18.13
C ARG A 248 13.21 -21.43 -19.17
N SER A 249 12.54 -20.30 -19.37
CA SER A 249 12.87 -19.36 -20.44
C SER A 249 13.29 -18.02 -19.84
N PRO A 250 14.54 -17.57 -20.07
CA PRO A 250 14.95 -16.25 -19.63
C PRO A 250 14.19 -15.17 -20.40
N THR A 251 13.74 -14.15 -19.67
CA THR A 251 13.20 -12.91 -20.24
C THR A 251 14.28 -11.83 -20.28
N PHE A 252 13.97 -10.63 -20.77
CA PHE A 252 14.96 -9.56 -20.92
C PHE A 252 15.67 -9.18 -19.61
N ALA A 253 15.03 -9.39 -18.46
CA ALA A 253 15.57 -9.09 -17.14
C ALA A 253 16.36 -10.26 -16.51
N ILE A 254 16.27 -11.47 -17.08
CA ILE A 254 16.83 -12.70 -16.50
C ILE A 254 18.09 -13.09 -17.27
N SER A 255 19.23 -13.07 -16.57
CA SER A 255 20.54 -13.40 -17.12
C SER A 255 20.82 -14.90 -17.19
N ASN A 256 20.36 -15.66 -16.19
CA ASN A 256 20.58 -17.09 -16.08
C ASN A 256 19.45 -17.75 -15.29
N ILE A 257 19.17 -19.01 -15.61
CA ILE A 257 18.23 -19.85 -14.88
C ILE A 257 18.94 -21.13 -14.48
N GLU A 258 18.84 -21.49 -13.21
CA GLU A 258 19.40 -22.74 -12.67
C GLU A 258 18.28 -23.54 -11.99
N MET A 259 18.26 -24.85 -12.18
CA MET A 259 17.34 -25.75 -11.49
C MET A 259 18.09 -26.47 -10.37
N ARG A 260 17.66 -26.26 -9.13
CA ARG A 260 18.17 -26.91 -7.91
C ARG A 260 17.02 -27.66 -7.23
N ASP A 261 16.75 -27.40 -5.94
CA ASP A 261 15.53 -27.90 -5.29
C ASP A 261 14.29 -27.17 -5.82
N VAL A 262 14.44 -25.89 -6.13
CA VAL A 262 13.49 -25.06 -6.89
C VAL A 262 14.21 -24.39 -8.07
N TYR A 263 13.49 -23.65 -8.90
CA TYR A 263 14.11 -22.81 -9.92
C TYR A 263 14.77 -21.58 -9.28
N HIS A 264 15.95 -21.23 -9.77
CA HIS A 264 16.70 -20.03 -9.40
C HIS A 264 16.80 -19.13 -10.63
N HIS A 265 16.24 -17.92 -10.53
CA HIS A 265 16.26 -16.92 -11.59
C HIS A 265 17.24 -15.81 -11.20
N TYR A 266 18.32 -15.66 -11.97
CA TYR A 266 19.32 -14.63 -11.75
C TYR A 266 19.01 -13.41 -12.61
N LEU A 267 18.61 -12.31 -12.00
CA LEU A 267 18.38 -11.07 -12.73
C LEU A 267 19.72 -10.46 -13.20
N PHE A 268 19.69 -9.72 -14.30
CA PHE A 268 20.82 -8.87 -14.66
C PHE A 268 21.09 -7.86 -13.53
N THR A 269 22.37 -7.57 -13.27
CA THR A 269 22.75 -6.51 -12.34
C THR A 269 22.17 -5.18 -12.83
N ASN A 270 21.35 -4.52 -12.01
CA ASN A 270 20.73 -3.25 -12.35
C ASN A 270 21.70 -2.08 -12.19
N GLU A 271 21.38 -0.96 -12.82
CA GLU A 271 22.18 0.26 -12.77
C GLU A 271 21.48 1.38 -11.99
N TYR A 272 22.26 2.37 -11.56
CA TYR A 272 21.72 3.62 -11.03
C TYR A 272 21.12 4.44 -12.18
N ARG A 273 19.90 4.93 -12.00
CA ARG A 273 19.15 5.68 -13.01
C ARG A 273 18.86 7.13 -12.59
N PHE A 274 19.34 7.57 -11.43
CA PHE A 274 18.99 8.88 -10.87
C PHE A 274 19.57 10.08 -11.64
N ASP A 275 20.67 9.88 -12.35
CA ASP A 275 21.39 10.86 -13.16
C ASP A 275 21.33 10.55 -14.66
N GLN A 276 20.60 9.51 -15.06
CA GLN A 276 20.39 9.15 -16.46
C GLN A 276 19.25 9.96 -17.09
N GLU A 277 19.23 10.06 -18.41
CA GLU A 277 18.07 10.61 -19.11
C GLU A 277 16.86 9.68 -18.95
N TYR A 278 15.67 10.27 -18.80
CA TYR A 278 14.44 9.51 -18.67
C TYR A 278 14.21 8.66 -19.93
N THR A 279 14.02 7.36 -19.72
CA THR A 279 13.62 6.42 -20.76
C THR A 279 12.28 5.80 -20.36
N TYR A 280 11.30 5.89 -21.25
CA TYR A 280 10.00 5.27 -21.02
C TYR A 280 10.14 3.75 -20.88
N PHE A 281 9.68 3.21 -19.76
CA PHE A 281 9.81 1.81 -19.40
C PHE A 281 8.50 1.33 -18.76
N PRO A 282 7.49 0.96 -19.57
CA PRO A 282 6.15 0.66 -19.07
C PRO A 282 6.14 -0.38 -17.94
N ASP A 283 5.35 -0.10 -16.92
CA ASP A 283 5.19 -0.94 -15.75
C ASP A 283 3.71 -1.09 -15.35
N ILE A 284 3.44 -1.62 -14.15
CA ILE A 284 2.10 -1.63 -13.54
C ILE A 284 2.12 -0.89 -12.19
N ASN A 285 2.86 0.23 -12.14
CA ASN A 285 2.96 1.16 -11.02
C ASN A 285 3.34 0.50 -9.66
N GLY A 286 4.16 -0.55 -9.70
CA GLY A 286 4.65 -1.24 -8.49
C GLY A 286 3.89 -2.53 -8.15
N ASP A 287 2.76 -2.79 -8.79
CA ASP A 287 1.99 -4.04 -8.62
C ASP A 287 2.74 -5.27 -9.19
N PHE A 288 2.17 -6.43 -8.94
CA PHE A 288 2.62 -7.70 -9.55
C PHE A 288 1.43 -8.45 -10.13
N ALA A 289 1.69 -9.49 -10.91
CA ALA A 289 0.68 -10.38 -11.44
C ALA A 289 1.22 -11.80 -11.42
N VAL A 290 0.70 -12.62 -10.52
CA VAL A 290 0.97 -14.07 -10.53
C VAL A 290 0.44 -14.60 -11.86
N ARG A 291 1.29 -15.34 -12.59
CA ARG A 291 0.92 -15.98 -13.86
C ARG A 291 1.89 -17.09 -14.22
N THR A 292 1.38 -18.11 -14.90
CA THR A 292 2.13 -19.24 -15.41
C THR A 292 1.72 -19.56 -16.84
N LEU A 293 2.63 -20.10 -17.65
CA LEU A 293 2.31 -20.66 -18.97
C LEU A 293 1.98 -22.16 -18.92
N GLN A 294 2.26 -22.81 -17.78
CA GLN A 294 2.15 -24.27 -17.65
C GLN A 294 0.92 -24.73 -16.86
N GLY A 295 0.20 -23.81 -16.21
CA GLY A 295 -0.99 -24.11 -15.41
C GLY A 295 -2.21 -23.31 -15.87
N ASP A 296 -3.38 -23.90 -15.63
CA ASP A 296 -4.69 -23.29 -15.86
C ASP A 296 -5.14 -22.50 -14.62
N ASP A 297 -4.90 -23.04 -13.42
CA ASP A 297 -5.21 -22.41 -12.14
C ASP A 297 -3.95 -21.78 -11.52
N VAL A 298 -3.68 -20.55 -11.95
CA VAL A 298 -2.50 -19.77 -11.56
C VAL A 298 -2.29 -19.70 -10.05
N SER A 299 -3.36 -19.68 -9.26
CA SER A 299 -3.30 -19.54 -7.81
C SER A 299 -2.70 -20.76 -7.11
N ARG A 300 -2.81 -21.97 -7.66
CA ARG A 300 -2.26 -23.20 -7.05
C ARG A 300 -1.25 -23.93 -7.91
N GLU A 301 -1.13 -23.59 -9.18
CA GLU A 301 -0.21 -24.23 -10.14
C GLU A 301 1.02 -23.36 -10.46
N ALA A 302 1.03 -22.09 -10.05
CA ALA A 302 2.23 -21.26 -10.16
C ALA A 302 3.29 -21.67 -9.11
N GLU A 303 4.53 -21.79 -9.56
CA GLU A 303 5.68 -22.22 -8.76
C GLU A 303 6.30 -21.06 -7.96
N TYR A 304 6.89 -21.36 -6.81
CA TYR A 304 7.83 -20.43 -6.16
C TYR A 304 9.25 -20.68 -6.62
N SER A 305 9.93 -19.62 -7.04
CA SER A 305 11.33 -19.65 -7.45
C SER A 305 12.16 -18.68 -6.64
N MET A 306 13.45 -18.97 -6.50
CA MET A 306 14.40 -18.06 -5.87
C MET A 306 14.86 -17.01 -6.88
N VAL A 307 14.49 -15.75 -6.68
CA VAL A 307 14.89 -14.64 -7.55
C VAL A 307 16.07 -13.92 -6.93
N HIS A 308 17.17 -13.82 -7.68
CA HIS A 308 18.42 -13.19 -7.26
C HIS A 308 18.49 -11.78 -7.83
N PHE A 309 18.47 -10.80 -6.93
CA PHE A 309 18.58 -9.38 -7.23
C PHE A 309 20.02 -8.92 -7.07
N SER A 310 20.46 -7.98 -7.91
CA SER A 310 21.84 -7.51 -7.92
C SER A 310 21.94 -6.03 -8.27
N LEU A 311 22.65 -5.27 -7.42
CA LEU A 311 22.91 -3.83 -7.61
C LEU A 311 24.41 -3.57 -7.32
N PRO A 312 25.15 -2.84 -8.17
CA PRO A 312 26.56 -2.56 -7.94
C PRO A 312 26.74 -1.65 -6.72
N TYR A 313 27.86 -1.78 -6.02
CA TYR A 313 28.20 -0.86 -4.94
C TYR A 313 28.44 0.57 -5.46
N SER A 314 28.07 1.55 -4.65
CA SER A 314 28.39 2.95 -4.88
C SER A 314 28.73 3.64 -3.57
N ASN A 315 29.71 4.55 -3.61
CA ASN A 315 30.09 5.38 -2.47
C ASN A 315 28.91 6.23 -1.94
N MET A 316 27.90 6.49 -2.76
CA MET A 316 26.69 7.20 -2.33
C MET A 316 25.82 6.40 -1.36
N ILE A 317 25.91 5.06 -1.41
CA ILE A 317 25.23 4.16 -0.47
C ILE A 317 26.08 3.98 0.78
N GLY A 318 27.41 3.88 0.65
CA GLY A 318 28.29 3.76 1.80
C GLY A 318 27.98 2.51 2.64
N LEU A 319 27.65 2.71 3.91
CA LEU A 319 27.27 1.64 4.87
C LEU A 319 25.74 1.51 5.05
N ASP A 320 24.95 2.24 4.27
CA ASP A 320 23.51 2.28 4.41
C ASP A 320 22.84 0.98 3.96
N ASN A 321 21.62 0.75 4.45
CA ASN A 321 20.86 -0.45 4.14
C ASN A 321 20.16 -0.28 2.80
N VAL A 322 20.30 -1.25 1.90
CA VAL A 322 19.59 -1.29 0.61
C VAL A 322 18.54 -2.39 0.66
N TYR A 323 17.32 -2.10 0.21
CA TYR A 323 16.22 -3.05 0.18
C TYR A 323 15.63 -3.17 -1.21
N VAL A 324 15.19 -4.39 -1.55
CA VAL A 324 14.36 -4.66 -2.74
C VAL A 324 12.89 -4.58 -2.33
N ILE A 325 12.13 -3.67 -2.90
CA ILE A 325 10.72 -3.48 -2.55
C ILE A 325 9.80 -3.45 -3.77
N GLY A 326 8.55 -3.84 -3.55
CA GLY A 326 7.44 -3.70 -4.50
C GLY A 326 6.11 -3.95 -3.80
N LYS A 327 5.00 -4.01 -4.52
CA LYS A 327 3.72 -4.33 -3.89
C LYS A 327 3.69 -5.75 -3.30
N PHE A 328 4.45 -6.68 -3.89
CA PHE A 328 4.52 -8.09 -3.47
C PHE A 328 5.00 -8.29 -2.01
N ASN A 329 5.74 -7.35 -1.45
CA ASN A 329 6.13 -7.30 -0.04
C ASN A 329 5.59 -6.07 0.69
N ASN A 330 4.49 -5.49 0.19
CA ASN A 330 3.84 -4.30 0.74
C ASN A 330 4.78 -3.09 0.93
N TYR A 331 5.79 -2.96 0.05
CA TYR A 331 6.82 -1.93 0.14
C TYR A 331 7.63 -1.92 1.45
N ALA A 332 7.63 -3.03 2.18
CA ALA A 332 8.25 -3.12 3.50
C ALA A 332 9.78 -3.14 3.44
N LEU A 333 10.42 -2.60 4.47
CA LEU A 333 11.87 -2.69 4.69
C LEU A 333 12.12 -3.70 5.82
N GLU A 334 12.36 -4.95 5.46
CA GLU A 334 12.54 -6.07 6.38
C GLU A 334 13.90 -6.74 6.16
N GLU A 335 14.36 -7.51 7.14
CA GLU A 335 15.63 -8.23 7.01
C GLU A 335 15.63 -9.24 5.85
N GLU A 336 14.46 -9.78 5.47
CA GLU A 336 14.35 -10.73 4.36
C GLU A 336 14.68 -10.09 3.00
N ASN A 337 14.28 -8.84 2.77
CA ASN A 337 14.49 -8.12 1.51
C ASN A 337 15.63 -7.12 1.54
N LYS A 338 16.41 -7.13 2.62
CA LYS A 338 17.66 -6.40 2.74
C LYS A 338 18.73 -7.03 1.86
N MET A 339 19.41 -6.21 1.08
CA MET A 339 20.54 -6.64 0.25
C MET A 339 21.82 -6.68 1.07
N ILE A 340 22.62 -7.71 0.84
CA ILE A 340 23.89 -7.93 1.51
C ILE A 340 25.00 -7.57 0.54
N PHE A 341 25.97 -6.78 0.99
CA PHE A 341 27.15 -6.48 0.18
C PHE A 341 28.07 -7.69 0.12
N ASN A 342 28.42 -8.10 -1.10
CA ASN A 342 29.36 -9.16 -1.39
C ASN A 342 30.68 -8.56 -1.87
N GLU A 343 31.74 -8.70 -1.06
CA GLU A 343 33.07 -8.14 -1.35
C GLU A 343 33.73 -8.79 -2.58
N GLU A 344 33.42 -10.06 -2.87
CA GLU A 344 34.02 -10.77 -4.01
C GLU A 344 33.45 -10.29 -5.35
N THR A 345 32.15 -10.01 -5.38
CA THR A 345 31.47 -9.53 -6.60
C THR A 345 31.42 -8.01 -6.69
N GLY A 346 31.62 -7.29 -5.57
CA GLY A 346 31.50 -5.84 -5.48
C GLY A 346 30.05 -5.35 -5.61
N LYS A 347 29.07 -6.18 -5.23
CA LYS A 347 27.64 -5.94 -5.46
C LYS A 347 26.84 -6.15 -4.19
N PHE A 348 25.74 -5.41 -4.06
CA PHE A 348 24.64 -5.73 -3.18
C PHE A 348 23.79 -6.83 -3.82
N GLU A 349 23.51 -7.89 -3.06
CA GLU A 349 22.80 -9.09 -3.52
C GLU A 349 21.68 -9.46 -2.53
N ALA A 350 20.53 -9.87 -3.05
CA ALA A 350 19.43 -10.41 -2.25
C ALA A 350 18.80 -11.59 -3.00
N THR A 351 18.33 -12.60 -2.26
CA THR A 351 17.60 -13.74 -2.83
C THR A 351 16.24 -13.84 -2.16
N LEU A 352 15.17 -13.78 -2.94
CA LEU A 352 13.80 -13.81 -2.42
C LEU A 352 13.00 -14.97 -3.03
N PRO A 353 12.19 -15.70 -2.25
CA PRO A 353 11.21 -16.64 -2.78
C PRO A 353 10.04 -15.85 -3.37
N ILE A 354 9.85 -15.95 -4.69
CA ILE A 354 8.82 -15.23 -5.44
C ILE A 354 8.02 -16.21 -6.29
N LYS A 355 6.69 -16.13 -6.19
CA LYS A 355 5.75 -16.93 -6.99
C LYS A 355 5.86 -16.55 -8.46
N GLN A 356 5.55 -17.47 -9.36
CA GLN A 356 5.69 -17.25 -10.79
C GLN A 356 4.83 -16.09 -11.27
N GLY A 357 5.42 -15.16 -12.04
CA GLY A 357 4.65 -14.07 -12.62
C GLY A 357 5.46 -12.84 -13.04
N PHE A 358 4.75 -11.75 -13.28
CA PHE A 358 5.31 -10.43 -13.58
C PHE A 358 5.37 -9.59 -12.32
N TYR A 359 6.53 -9.01 -12.01
CA TYR A 359 6.74 -8.25 -10.78
C TYR A 359 7.39 -6.92 -11.08
N ASN A 360 6.83 -5.84 -10.53
CA ASN A 360 7.53 -4.59 -10.38
C ASN A 360 8.30 -4.55 -9.07
N TYR A 361 9.49 -3.96 -9.12
CA TYR A 361 10.33 -3.73 -7.96
C TYR A 361 11.19 -2.49 -8.13
N LYS A 362 11.74 -2.01 -7.01
CA LYS A 362 12.76 -0.97 -6.99
C LYS A 362 13.67 -1.15 -5.80
N TYR A 363 14.78 -0.42 -5.83
CA TYR A 363 15.73 -0.34 -4.73
C TYR A 363 15.47 0.91 -3.89
N VAL A 364 15.43 0.74 -2.57
CA VAL A 364 15.29 1.82 -1.60
C VAL A 364 16.46 1.77 -0.63
N VAL A 365 16.98 2.95 -0.28
CA VAL A 365 18.07 3.08 0.67
C VAL A 365 17.55 3.68 1.97
N GLN A 366 17.92 3.07 3.09
CA GLN A 366 17.68 3.58 4.43
C GLN A 366 19.02 3.97 5.03
N ARG A 367 19.17 5.25 5.33
CA ARG A 367 20.37 5.82 5.94
C ARG A 367 20.54 5.32 7.39
N GLU A 368 21.75 5.41 7.92
CA GLU A 368 22.03 5.10 9.33
C GLU A 368 21.14 5.87 10.34
N ASP A 369 20.71 7.09 9.98
CA ASP A 369 19.81 7.90 10.81
C ASP A 369 18.33 7.48 10.74
N GLY A 370 18.03 6.45 9.95
CA GLY A 370 16.68 5.91 9.72
C GLY A 370 15.91 6.61 8.60
N SER A 371 16.46 7.67 7.98
CA SER A 371 15.80 8.33 6.84
C SER A 371 15.76 7.41 5.62
N ILE A 372 14.62 7.44 4.92
CA ILE A 372 14.37 6.61 3.75
C ILE A 372 14.51 7.46 2.50
N GLU A 373 15.38 7.04 1.59
CA GLU A 373 15.57 7.64 0.27
C GLU A 373 15.00 6.70 -0.80
N PRO A 374 13.70 6.82 -1.13
CA PRO A 374 13.02 5.85 -1.98
C PRO A 374 13.52 5.87 -3.42
N ASN A 375 14.18 6.96 -3.85
CA ASN A 375 14.53 7.22 -5.23
C ASN A 375 16.03 7.48 -5.43
N LEU A 376 16.89 7.16 -4.44
CA LEU A 376 18.34 7.34 -4.58
C LEU A 376 18.91 6.52 -5.76
N VAL A 377 18.40 5.31 -5.96
CA VAL A 377 18.82 4.46 -7.09
C VAL A 377 18.06 4.81 -8.37
N SER A 378 16.75 5.04 -8.27
CA SER A 378 15.87 5.16 -9.43
C SER A 378 15.81 6.55 -10.05
N GLY A 379 15.99 7.61 -9.27
CA GLY A 379 15.79 8.98 -9.72
C GLY A 379 14.38 9.53 -9.55
N ASN A 380 14.25 10.81 -9.89
CA ASN A 380 12.98 11.52 -9.89
C ASN A 380 12.80 12.23 -11.23
N PHE A 381 11.80 11.83 -11.99
CA PHE A 381 11.47 12.39 -13.28
C PHE A 381 10.00 12.78 -13.29
N HIS A 382 9.73 14.01 -13.72
CA HIS A 382 8.36 14.47 -13.89
C HIS A 382 7.63 13.74 -15.03
N PHE A 383 8.33 13.06 -15.95
CA PHE A 383 7.72 12.30 -17.05
C PHE A 383 7.22 10.91 -16.64
N THR A 384 7.63 10.40 -15.48
CA THR A 384 7.26 9.07 -15.00
C THR A 384 5.75 8.93 -14.91
N GLU A 385 5.24 7.80 -15.38
CA GLU A 385 3.86 7.42 -15.20
C GLU A 385 3.60 7.05 -13.73
N ASN A 386 2.61 7.73 -13.13
CA ASN A 386 2.15 7.48 -11.78
C ASN A 386 0.63 7.62 -11.76
N ASN A 387 -0.01 6.79 -10.95
CA ASN A 387 -1.40 6.89 -10.58
C ASN A 387 -1.55 7.65 -9.26
N TYR A 388 -2.40 8.67 -9.25
CA TYR A 388 -2.76 9.43 -8.07
C TYR A 388 -4.21 9.19 -7.70
N LEU A 389 -4.44 8.66 -6.51
CA LEU A 389 -5.75 8.45 -5.91
C LEU A 389 -6.03 9.57 -4.90
N ILE A 390 -7.20 10.17 -4.99
CA ILE A 390 -7.70 11.22 -4.10
C ILE A 390 -8.91 10.65 -3.36
N LEU A 391 -8.82 10.62 -2.03
CA LEU A 391 -9.90 10.19 -1.16
C LEU A 391 -10.54 11.40 -0.49
N VAL A 392 -11.86 11.54 -0.62
CA VAL A 392 -12.61 12.64 -0.03
C VAL A 392 -13.37 12.14 1.18
N TYR A 393 -12.88 12.52 2.36
CA TYR A 393 -13.49 12.20 3.63
C TYR A 393 -14.45 13.29 4.05
N TYR A 394 -15.50 12.89 4.75
CA TYR A 394 -16.51 13.78 5.32
C TYR A 394 -16.89 13.34 6.72
N ARG A 395 -16.98 14.32 7.62
CA ARG A 395 -17.50 14.17 8.97
C ARG A 395 -18.38 15.38 9.30
N ASP A 396 -19.68 15.16 9.45
CA ASP A 396 -20.59 16.23 9.86
C ASP A 396 -20.43 16.52 11.37
N PHE A 397 -20.95 17.66 11.81
CA PHE A 397 -21.00 17.99 13.22
C PHE A 397 -21.86 16.96 13.98
N GLY A 398 -21.21 16.21 14.87
CA GLY A 398 -21.86 15.18 15.69
C GLY A 398 -21.71 13.76 15.15
N ASP A 399 -21.10 13.58 13.97
CA ASP A 399 -20.75 12.24 13.46
C ASP A 399 -19.65 11.60 14.30
N MET A 400 -19.72 10.26 14.42
CA MET A 400 -18.80 9.46 15.24
C MET A 400 -17.61 8.91 14.46
N TYR A 401 -17.56 9.11 13.15
CA TYR A 401 -16.51 8.55 12.28
C TYR A 401 -16.25 9.41 11.04
N ASP A 402 -15.13 9.18 10.36
CA ASP A 402 -14.85 9.82 9.06
C ASP A 402 -15.34 8.93 7.91
N SER A 403 -16.38 9.36 7.18
CA SER A 403 -16.91 8.65 6.01
C SER A 403 -16.15 9.02 4.73
N ILE A 404 -16.10 8.15 3.72
CA ILE A 404 -15.55 8.50 2.39
C ILE A 404 -16.71 8.70 1.41
N ILE A 405 -16.85 9.93 0.92
CA ILE A 405 -18.02 10.39 0.15
C ILE A 405 -17.74 10.58 -1.35
N GLY A 406 -16.51 10.31 -1.77
CA GLY A 406 -16.13 10.29 -3.17
C GLY A 406 -14.64 9.99 -3.31
N ILE A 407 -14.26 9.57 -4.52
CA ILE A 407 -12.87 9.38 -4.91
C ILE A 407 -12.62 10.09 -6.24
N GLY A 408 -11.36 10.40 -6.51
CA GLY A 408 -10.89 10.81 -7.83
C GLY A 408 -9.57 10.11 -8.15
N SER A 409 -9.34 9.81 -9.41
CA SER A 409 -8.08 9.24 -9.87
C SER A 409 -7.57 10.02 -11.09
N THR A 410 -6.26 10.21 -11.17
CA THR A 410 -5.59 10.78 -12.35
C THR A 410 -4.25 10.09 -12.56
N ASN A 411 -3.84 9.97 -13.81
CA ASN A 411 -2.56 9.40 -14.21
C ASN A 411 -1.69 10.49 -14.86
N SER A 412 -0.37 10.40 -14.71
CA SER A 412 0.59 11.38 -15.23
C SER A 412 1.06 11.13 -16.68
N GLN A 413 0.53 10.16 -17.42
CA GLN A 413 0.80 10.00 -18.87
C GLN A 413 0.47 11.28 -19.65
N ASN A 414 -0.59 11.99 -19.26
CA ASN A 414 -1.05 13.23 -19.88
C ASN A 414 -0.82 14.44 -18.96
N ILE A 415 0.45 14.79 -18.70
CA ILE A 415 0.78 16.02 -17.96
C ILE A 415 0.44 17.22 -18.83
N SER A 416 -0.48 18.05 -18.36
CA SER A 416 -0.70 19.35 -18.96
C SER A 416 0.24 20.38 -18.32
N ASN A 417 0.82 21.28 -19.13
CA ASN A 417 1.65 22.37 -18.61
C ASN A 417 0.82 23.46 -17.92
#